data_AF-A0A0D1A8R9-F1
#
_entry.id   AF-A0A0D1A8R9-F1
#
_cell.length_a   1.000
_cell.length_b   1.000
_cell.length_c   1.000
_cell.angle_alpha   90.00
_cell.angle_beta   90.00
_cell.angle_gamma   90.00
#
_symmetry.space_group_name_H-M   'P 1'
#
loop_
_entity.id
_entity.type
_entity.pdbx_description
1 polymer ?
#
loop_
_entity_poly.entity_id
_entity_poly.type
_entity_poly.pdbx_seq_one_letter_code
_entity_poly.pdbx_strand_id
1 'polypeptide(L)'
;MLITILLIIFALIALYIGWYLVAHRNRPFLIFNPATNLSLSHAVTFWGVTMLVVGLVGLVAALINILLVTVIILVVGCFSGTLMLLSLMIFMR
;
A
#
# COMPACT_ATOMS: atom_id res chain seq x y z
N MET A 1 24.27 -0.95 1.82
CA MET A 1 23.88 -0.95 0.38
C MET A 1 22.74 -1.92 0.10
N LEU A 2 22.82 -3.19 0.52
CA LEU A 2 21.75 -4.17 0.30
C LEU A 2 20.38 -3.70 0.86
N ILE A 3 20.32 -3.26 2.12
CA ILE A 3 19.09 -2.76 2.76
C ILE A 3 18.43 -1.64 1.96
N THR A 4 19.21 -0.68 1.43
CA THR A 4 18.71 0.42 0.63
C THR A 4 18.05 -0.06 -0.67
N ILE A 5 18.66 -1.06 -1.33
CA ILE A 5 18.10 -1.66 -2.54
C ILE A 5 16.78 -2.36 -2.22
N LEU A 6 16.73 -3.15 -1.14
CA LEU A 6 15.48 -3.79 -0.70
C LEU A 6 14.40 -2.76 -0.36
N LEU A 7 14.77 -1.65 0.29
CA LEU A 7 13.81 -0.58 0.62
C LEU A 7 13.25 0.09 -0.64
N ILE A 8 14.07 0.32 -1.66
CA ILE A 8 13.61 0.86 -2.95
C ILE A 8 12.64 -0.11 -3.61
N ILE A 9 12.98 -1.41 -3.65
CA ILE A 9 12.09 -2.44 -4.22
C ILE A 9 10.77 -2.47 -3.45
N PHE A 10 10.82 -2.50 -2.12
CA PHE A 10 9.64 -2.43 -1.26
C PHE A 10 8.79 -1.19 -1.57
N ALA A 11 9.40 -0.02 -1.67
CA ALA A 11 8.71 1.24 -1.95
C ALA A 11 8.03 1.22 -3.32
N LEU A 12 8.70 0.69 -4.35
CA LEU A 12 8.12 0.54 -5.69
C LEU A 12 6.93 -0.42 -5.70
N ILE A 13 7.00 -1.54 -4.97
CA ILE A 13 5.88 -2.47 -4.82
C ILE A 13 4.71 -1.79 -4.12
N ALA A 14 4.95 -1.08 -3.02
CA ALA A 14 3.92 -0.33 -2.30
C ALA A 14 3.26 0.74 -3.19
N LEU A 15 4.05 1.48 -3.97
CA LEU A 15 3.54 2.43 -4.95
C LEU A 15 2.67 1.77 -6.01
N TYR A 16 3.12 0.64 -6.57
CA TYR A 16 2.37 -0.08 -7.59
C TYR A 16 1.04 -0.58 -7.04
N ILE A 17 1.03 -1.19 -5.85
CA ILE A 17 -0.19 -1.65 -5.17
C ILE A 17 -1.11 -0.46 -4.91
N GLY A 18 -0.61 0.62 -4.33
CA GLY A 18 -1.39 1.80 -4.03
C GLY A 18 -2.03 2.42 -5.26
N TRP A 19 -1.24 2.59 -6.33
CA TRP A 19 -1.74 3.08 -7.62
C TRP A 19 -2.78 2.14 -8.21
N TYR A 20 -2.55 0.83 -8.19
CA TYR A 20 -3.47 -0.18 -8.71
C TYR A 20 -4.82 -0.12 -7.98
N LEU A 21 -4.84 -0.06 -6.65
CA LEU A 21 -6.07 0.06 -5.86
C LEU A 21 -6.82 1.36 -6.20
N VAL A 22 -6.13 2.51 -6.22
CA VAL A 22 -6.77 3.79 -6.54
C VAL A 22 -7.31 3.81 -7.98
N ALA A 23 -6.58 3.25 -8.94
CA ALA A 23 -7.02 3.17 -10.33
C ALA A 23 -8.27 2.28 -10.52
N HIS A 24 -8.41 1.23 -9.70
CA HIS A 24 -9.53 0.29 -9.76
C HIS A 24 -10.65 0.59 -8.75
N ARG A 25 -10.64 1.75 -8.07
CA ARG A 25 -11.69 2.11 -7.09
C ARG A 25 -13.12 2.17 -7.64
N ASN A 26 -13.27 2.35 -8.95
CA ASN A 26 -14.55 2.45 -9.65
C ASN A 26 -14.72 1.35 -10.73
N ARG A 27 -13.86 0.33 -10.74
CA ARG A 27 -13.91 -0.76 -11.72
C ARG A 27 -13.81 -2.10 -11.00
N PRO A 28 -14.51 -3.15 -11.44
CA PRO A 28 -14.30 -4.48 -10.90
C PRO A 28 -12.84 -4.89 -11.09
N PHE A 29 -12.25 -5.48 -10.06
CA PHE A 29 -10.90 -6.04 -10.11
C PHE A 29 -10.84 -7.31 -9.27
N LEU A 30 -10.14 -8.34 -9.75
CA LEU A 30 -10.10 -9.66 -9.12
C LEU A 30 -11.53 -10.17 -8.81
N ILE A 31 -11.86 -10.34 -7.53
CA ILE A 31 -13.15 -10.77 -6.99
C ILE A 31 -13.97 -9.60 -6.42
N PHE A 32 -13.40 -8.40 -6.40
CA PHE A 32 -13.98 -7.21 -5.79
C PHE A 32 -14.71 -6.39 -6.84
N ASN A 33 -15.96 -6.01 -6.54
CA ASN A 33 -16.72 -5.09 -7.37
C ASN A 33 -17.01 -3.78 -6.60
N PRO A 34 -16.02 -2.88 -6.48
CA PRO A 34 -16.21 -1.63 -5.73
C PRO A 34 -17.24 -0.69 -6.36
N ALA A 35 -17.61 -0.90 -7.62
CA ALA A 35 -18.68 -0.14 -8.29
C ALA A 35 -20.08 -0.42 -7.70
N THR A 36 -20.29 -1.57 -7.05
CA THR A 36 -21.60 -1.95 -6.49
C THR A 36 -21.68 -1.74 -4.97
N ASN A 37 -20.56 -1.47 -4.30
CA ASN A 37 -20.50 -1.32 -2.85
C ASN A 37 -19.63 -0.12 -2.46
N LEU A 38 -20.29 0.96 -1.98
CA LEU A 38 -19.59 2.20 -1.57
C LEU A 38 -18.55 1.94 -0.47
N SER A 39 -18.85 1.07 0.49
CA SER A 39 -17.92 0.75 1.59
C SER A 39 -16.64 0.10 1.07
N LEU A 40 -16.76 -0.78 0.07
CA LEU A 40 -15.62 -1.39 -0.59
C LEU A 40 -14.81 -0.37 -1.41
N SER A 41 -15.48 0.53 -2.14
CA SER A 41 -14.81 1.60 -2.89
C SER A 41 -14.04 2.56 -1.96
N HIS A 42 -14.63 2.91 -0.82
CA HIS A 42 -13.95 3.70 0.22
C HIS A 42 -12.75 2.96 0.82
N ALA A 43 -12.88 1.68 1.16
CA ALA A 43 -11.79 0.88 1.70
C ALA A 43 -10.64 0.76 0.70
N VAL A 44 -10.93 0.43 -0.56
CA VAL A 44 -9.94 0.33 -1.65
C VAL A 44 -9.25 1.69 -1.87
N THR A 45 -9.99 2.79 -1.83
CA THR A 45 -9.40 4.13 -1.99
C THR A 45 -8.52 4.50 -0.80
N PHE A 46 -8.99 4.26 0.43
CA PHE A 46 -8.24 4.52 1.66
C PHE A 46 -6.91 3.75 1.65
N TRP A 47 -6.97 2.43 1.43
CA TRP A 47 -5.77 1.60 1.41
C TRP A 47 -4.86 1.91 0.23
N GLY A 48 -5.43 2.21 -0.94
CA GLY A 48 -4.64 2.64 -2.10
C GLY A 48 -3.85 3.91 -1.84
N VAL A 49 -4.47 4.93 -1.23
CA VAL A 49 -3.80 6.18 -0.85
C VAL A 49 -2.76 5.94 0.24
N THR A 50 -3.05 5.15 1.27
CA THR A 50 -2.06 4.85 2.32
C THR A 50 -0.82 4.17 1.75
N MET A 51 -0.98 3.21 0.83
CA MET A 51 0.12 2.52 0.16
C MET A 51 0.95 3.44 -0.72
N LEU A 52 0.31 4.38 -1.42
CA LEU A 52 1.03 5.41 -2.17
C LEU A 52 1.89 6.28 -1.25
N VAL A 53 1.34 6.71 -0.11
CA VAL A 53 2.08 7.53 0.87
C VAL A 53 3.25 6.75 1.45
N VAL A 54 3.03 5.49 1.86
CA VAL A 54 4.10 4.62 2.39
C VAL A 54 5.20 4.42 1.35
N GLY A 55 4.84 4.19 0.09
CA GLY A 55 5.80 4.03 -1.00
C GLY A 55 6.61 5.29 -1.28
N LEU A 56 5.96 6.47 -1.34
CA LEU A 56 6.66 7.74 -1.55
C LEU A 56 7.61 8.06 -0.40
N VAL A 57 7.15 7.92 0.85
CA VAL A 57 7.98 8.13 2.04
C VAL A 57 9.12 7.10 2.10
N GLY A 58 8.87 5.86 1.67
CA GLY A 58 9.89 4.82 1.56
C GLY A 58 11.00 5.16 0.56
N LEU A 59 10.67 5.74 -0.60
CA LEU A 59 11.67 6.23 -1.54
C LEU A 59 12.51 7.37 -0.94
N VAL A 60 11.87 8.33 -0.28
CA VAL A 60 12.58 9.43 0.40
C VAL A 60 13.50 8.89 1.51
N ALA A 61 13.02 7.92 2.29
CA ALA A 61 13.81 7.26 3.34
C ALA A 61 15.05 6.55 2.77
N ALA A 62 14.95 5.94 1.58
CA ALA A 62 16.08 5.29 0.92
C ALA A 62 17.19 6.27 0.53
N LEU A 63 16.83 7.50 0.14
CA LEU A 63 17.79 8.56 -0.20
C LEU A 63 18.53 9.10 1.03
N ILE A 64 17.82 9.26 2.15
CA ILE A 64 18.38 9.79 3.40
C ILE A 64 19.34 8.78 4.06
N ASN A 65 19.15 7.49 3.82
CA ASN A 65 20.02 6.40 4.32
C ASN A 65 20.15 6.32 5.85
N ILE A 66 19.14 6.78 6.59
CA ILE A 66 19.10 6.65 8.06
C ILE A 66 18.41 5.33 8.44
N LEU A 67 19.11 4.48 9.19
CA LEU A 67 18.62 3.17 9.60
C LEU A 67 17.32 3.25 10.41
N LEU A 68 17.22 4.20 11.34
CA LEU A 68 16.04 4.38 12.17
C LEU A 68 14.79 4.70 11.32
N VAL A 69 14.91 5.61 10.34
CA VAL A 69 13.82 5.97 9.43
C VAL A 69 13.40 4.76 8.57
N THR A 70 14.38 3.98 8.10
CA THR A 70 14.15 2.76 7.33
C THR A 70 13.36 1.73 8.13
N VAL A 71 13.69 1.53 9.41
CA VAL A 71 12.97 0.57 10.26
C VAL A 71 11.53 1.03 10.49
N ILE A 72 11.31 2.31 10.79
CA ILE A 72 9.96 2.85 11.01
C ILE A 72 9.08 2.65 9.77
N ILE A 73 9.58 3.00 8.58
CA ILE A 73 8.77 2.90 7.37
C ILE A 73 8.43 1.44 7.01
N LEU A 74 9.35 0.50 7.28
CA LEU A 74 9.11 -0.92 7.06
C LEU A 74 8.04 -1.46 8.03
N VAL A 75 8.10 -1.07 9.31
CA VAL A 75 7.08 -1.45 10.30
C VAL A 75 5.72 -0.90 9.87
N VAL A 76 5.63 0.38 9.57
CA VAL A 76 4.38 1.02 9.12
C VAL A 76 3.84 0.35 7.85
N GLY A 77 4.72 0.04 6.89
CA GLY A 77 4.36 -0.63 5.65
C GLY A 77 3.82 -2.05 5.86
N CYS A 78 4.45 -2.82 6.75
CA CYS A 78 4.01 -4.16 7.11
C CYS A 78 2.61 -4.15 7.77
N PHE A 79 2.40 -3.26 8.74
CA PHE A 79 1.10 -3.10 9.37
C PHE A 79 0.04 -2.64 8.37
N SER A 80 0.36 -1.66 7.52
CA SER A 80 -0.57 -1.16 6.51
C SER A 80 -0.98 -2.25 5.52
N GLY A 81 -0.03 -3.07 5.05
CA GLY A 81 -0.33 -4.17 4.12
C GLY A 81 -1.19 -5.26 4.75
N THR A 82 -0.88 -5.61 6.00
CA THR A 82 -1.63 -6.63 6.73
C THR A 82 -3.06 -6.19 7.02
N LEU A 83 -3.25 -4.94 7.47
CA LEU A 83 -4.57 -4.38 7.75
C LEU A 83 -5.38 -4.18 6.46
N MET A 84 -4.75 -3.79 5.35
CA MET A 84 -5.38 -3.73 4.05
C MET A 84 -5.96 -5.10 3.67
N LEU A 85 -5.13 -6.15 3.70
CA LEU A 85 -5.56 -7.51 3.36
C LEU A 85 -6.71 -7.99 4.25
N LEU A 86 -6.61 -7.77 5.57
CA LEU A 86 -7.66 -8.14 6.51
C LEU A 86 -8.97 -7.40 6.22
N SER A 87 -8.91 -6.11 5.94
CA SER A 87 -10.10 -5.31 5.62
C SER A 87 -10.78 -5.78 4.33
N LEU A 88 -10.01 -6.12 3.30
CA LEU A 88 -10.54 -6.60 2.03
C LEU A 88 -11.16 -7.99 2.18
N MET A 89 -10.59 -8.86 3.03
CA MET A 89 -11.11 -10.19 3.31
C MET A 89 -12.51 -10.16 3.93
N ILE A 90 -12.85 -9.12 4.72
CA ILE A 90 -14.19 -8.95 5.29
C ILE A 90 -15.25 -8.79 4.18
N PHE A 91 -14.89 -8.20 3.05
CA PHE A 91 -15.79 -8.03 1.90
C PHE A 91 -15.85 -9.24 0.96
N MET A 92 -15.02 -10.26 1.20
CA MET A 92 -15.04 -11.51 0.41
C MET A 92 -16.07 -12.53 0.92
N ARG A 93 -16.67 -12.28 2.10
CA ARG A 93 -17.69 -13.13 2.71
C ARG A 93 -19.08 -12.70 2.24
#